data_AF-A0A7V0QYG5-F1
#
_entry.id   AF-A0A7V0QYG5-F1
#
_cell.length_a   1.000
_cell.length_b   1.000
_cell.length_c   1.000
_cell.angle_alpha   90.00
_cell.angle_beta   90.00
_cell.angle_gamma   90.00
#
_symmetry.space_group_name_H-M   'P 1'
#
loop_
_entity.id
_entity.type
_entity.pdbx_description
1 polymer ?
#
loop_
_entity_poly.entity_id
_entity_poly.type
_entity_poly.pdbx_seq_one_letter_code
_entity_poly.pdbx_strand_id
1 'polypeptide(L)'
;AEVEWIVQYRISDPYKFLFRVRNAVQTFRDMNEAVMREIVGDRTVDEVLTVGRQEVASAAGVQLQKLCKQYELGIKVDQVVLQDVNPPQEVKSAFNAVNEAQQEKEKLINQAKSAYNKVIPKARGEAERTIEEARGYALERVNNALGEAANFKAVYKAYVKAPEVTRQRIYLETMNDVMKKVGRKLITDERATGILPLFQFEKGGAK
;
A
#
# COMPACT_ATOMS: atom_id res chain seq x y z
N ALA A 1 19.99 3.49 -35.19
CA ALA A 1 20.06 4.45 -34.07
C ALA A 1 21.34 5.22 -34.22
N GLU A 2 21.29 6.54 -34.00
CA GLU A 2 22.50 7.34 -33.96
C GLU A 2 22.97 7.35 -32.50
N VAL A 3 24.20 6.88 -32.27
CA VAL A 3 24.81 6.82 -30.93
C VAL A 3 25.87 7.89 -30.89
N GLU A 4 25.67 8.88 -30.03
CA GLU A 4 26.66 9.92 -29.77
C GLU A 4 27.43 9.58 -28.50
N TRP A 5 28.74 9.80 -28.49
CA TRP A 5 29.58 9.57 -27.31
C TRP A 5 30.75 10.54 -27.25
N ILE A 6 31.23 10.77 -26.05
CA ILE A 6 32.41 11.60 -25.76
C ILE A 6 33.46 10.71 -25.10
N VAL A 7 34.69 10.81 -25.59
CA VAL A 7 35.85 10.14 -24.98
C VAL A 7 36.82 11.19 -24.48
N GLN A 8 37.11 11.13 -23.18
CA GLN A 8 38.13 11.93 -22.53
C GLN A 8 39.41 11.12 -22.41
N TYR A 9 40.50 11.68 -22.92
CA TYR A 9 41.81 11.05 -22.90
C TYR A 9 42.91 12.05 -22.59
N ARG A 10 44.03 11.54 -22.09
CA ARG A 10 45.24 12.32 -21.84
C ARG A 10 46.46 11.62 -22.43
N ILE A 11 47.44 12.42 -22.86
CA ILE A 11 48.71 11.88 -23.36
C ILE A 11 49.56 11.46 -22.17
N SER A 12 49.87 10.17 -22.08
CA SER A 12 50.70 9.60 -21.02
C SER A 12 52.17 9.49 -21.42
N ASP A 13 52.45 9.23 -22.70
CA ASP A 13 53.80 9.11 -23.25
C ASP A 13 53.89 9.93 -24.55
N PRO A 14 54.40 11.18 -24.48
CA PRO A 14 54.51 12.05 -25.64
C PRO A 14 55.43 11.51 -26.75
N TYR A 15 56.44 10.72 -26.39
CA TYR A 15 57.36 10.14 -27.37
C TYR A 15 56.66 9.10 -28.23
N LYS A 16 55.90 8.19 -27.59
CA LYS A 16 55.08 7.21 -28.30
C LYS A 16 54.01 7.87 -29.16
N PHE A 17 53.34 8.87 -28.61
CA PHE A 17 52.29 9.60 -29.31
C PHE A 17 52.78 10.32 -30.58
N LEU A 18 53.98 10.92 -30.55
CA LEU A 18 54.51 11.70 -31.67
C LEU A 18 55.27 10.86 -32.71
N PHE A 19 55.98 9.81 -32.26
CA PHE A 19 56.95 9.12 -33.10
C PHE A 19 56.58 7.69 -33.50
N ARG A 20 55.73 6.97 -32.73
CA ARG A 20 55.38 5.58 -33.08
C ARG A 20 54.22 5.48 -34.05
N VAL A 21 53.31 6.45 -34.05
CA VAL A 21 52.13 6.44 -34.92
C VAL A 21 52.04 7.76 -35.67
N ARG A 22 51.99 7.70 -37.00
CA ARG A 22 52.02 8.88 -37.88
C ARG A 22 50.86 9.85 -37.65
N ASN A 23 49.65 9.32 -37.38
CA ASN A 23 48.43 10.11 -37.14
C ASN A 23 47.69 9.57 -35.91
N ALA A 24 48.29 9.69 -34.72
CA ALA A 24 47.75 9.11 -33.48
C ALA A 24 46.29 9.53 -33.18
N VAL A 25 45.90 10.77 -33.50
CA VAL A 25 44.53 11.27 -33.27
C VAL A 25 43.51 10.59 -34.20
N GLN A 26 43.82 10.43 -35.48
CA GLN A 26 42.91 9.79 -36.44
C GLN A 26 42.79 8.30 -36.13
N THR A 27 43.91 7.62 -35.90
CA THR A 27 43.92 6.21 -35.51
C THR A 27 43.13 5.98 -34.22
N PHE A 28 43.25 6.89 -33.24
CA PHE A 28 42.44 6.82 -32.03
C PHE A 28 40.94 6.99 -32.34
N ARG A 29 40.55 7.92 -33.22
CA ARG A 29 39.15 8.08 -33.65
C ARG A 29 38.60 6.82 -34.31
N ASP A 30 39.35 6.23 -35.24
CA ASP A 30 38.93 5.01 -35.97
C ASP A 30 38.77 3.82 -35.00
N MET A 31 39.67 3.71 -34.03
CA MET A 31 39.58 2.70 -32.96
C MET A 31 38.36 2.91 -32.06
N ASN A 32 38.05 4.16 -31.70
CA ASN A 32 36.84 4.47 -30.92
C ASN A 32 35.58 4.04 -31.65
N GLU A 33 35.49 4.31 -32.94
CA GLU A 33 34.34 3.91 -33.76
C GLU A 33 34.21 2.39 -33.87
N ALA A 34 35.32 1.68 -34.06
CA ALA A 34 35.32 0.22 -34.14
C ALA A 34 34.87 -0.44 -32.82
N VAL A 35 35.42 -0.01 -31.69
CA VAL A 35 35.07 -0.56 -30.37
C VAL A 35 33.62 -0.25 -30.00
N MET A 36 33.16 0.98 -30.25
CA MET A 36 31.77 1.34 -29.98
C MET A 36 30.80 0.56 -30.87
N ARG A 37 31.16 0.33 -32.15
CA ARG A 37 30.36 -0.50 -33.06
C ARG A 37 30.27 -1.96 -32.59
N GLU A 38 31.37 -2.54 -32.12
CA GLU A 38 31.42 -3.91 -31.60
C GLU A 38 30.54 -4.05 -30.34
N ILE A 39 30.76 -3.21 -29.34
CA ILE A 39 30.07 -3.31 -28.04
C ILE A 39 28.58 -2.99 -28.15
N VAL A 40 28.21 -1.99 -28.97
CA VAL A 40 26.80 -1.65 -29.20
C VAL A 40 26.13 -2.70 -30.09
N GLY A 41 26.86 -3.31 -31.03
CA GLY A 41 26.34 -4.37 -31.91
C GLY A 41 26.00 -5.67 -31.17
N ASP A 42 26.76 -5.99 -30.11
CA ASP A 42 26.53 -7.19 -29.29
C ASP A 42 25.40 -7.04 -28.26
N ARG A 43 24.82 -5.84 -28.11
CA ARG A 43 23.76 -5.57 -27.12
C ARG A 43 22.42 -5.24 -27.77
N THR A 44 21.35 -5.46 -27.01
CA THR A 44 20.01 -5.08 -27.45
C THR A 44 19.81 -3.56 -27.38
N VAL A 45 18.99 -3.03 -28.29
CA VAL A 45 18.68 -1.59 -28.34
C VAL A 45 18.13 -1.10 -27.00
N ASP A 46 17.21 -1.84 -26.39
CA ASP A 46 16.58 -1.48 -25.12
C ASP A 46 17.61 -1.36 -23.98
N GLU A 47 18.57 -2.27 -23.92
CA GLU A 47 19.62 -2.27 -22.91
C GLU A 47 20.56 -1.07 -23.04
N VAL A 48 20.97 -0.73 -24.26
CA VAL A 48 21.81 0.45 -24.54
C VAL A 48 21.06 1.75 -24.22
N LEU A 49 19.75 1.79 -24.45
CA LEU A 49 18.91 2.96 -24.18
C LEU A 49 18.61 3.18 -22.69
N THR A 50 18.49 2.11 -21.89
CA THR A 50 17.92 2.18 -20.53
C THR A 50 18.94 2.00 -19.42
N VAL A 51 19.54 0.81 -19.27
CA VAL A 51 20.30 0.42 -18.06
C VAL A 51 21.79 0.16 -18.35
N GLY A 52 22.13 -0.26 -19.56
CA GLY A 52 23.48 -0.70 -19.94
C GLY A 52 24.48 0.42 -20.23
N ARG A 53 24.10 1.70 -20.18
CA ARG A 53 24.97 2.82 -20.60
C ARG A 53 26.29 2.88 -19.84
N GLN A 54 26.26 2.72 -18.52
CA GLN A 54 27.47 2.79 -17.69
C GLN A 54 28.36 1.56 -17.91
N GLU A 55 27.75 0.40 -18.14
CA GLU A 55 28.47 -0.83 -18.39
C GLU A 55 29.14 -0.82 -19.78
N VAL A 56 28.42 -0.34 -20.80
CA VAL A 56 28.96 -0.11 -22.16
C VAL A 56 30.12 0.87 -22.11
N ALA A 57 29.95 2.00 -21.41
CA ALA A 57 31.01 2.99 -21.23
C ALA A 57 32.26 2.39 -20.57
N SER A 58 32.08 1.59 -19.52
CA SER A 58 33.17 0.94 -18.80
C SER A 58 33.88 -0.09 -19.67
N ALA A 59 33.12 -0.98 -20.34
CA ALA A 59 33.66 -1.98 -21.25
C ALA A 59 34.43 -1.34 -22.41
N ALA A 60 33.87 -0.28 -23.03
CA ALA A 60 34.51 0.48 -24.08
C ALA A 60 35.83 1.10 -23.60
N GLY A 61 35.85 1.70 -22.42
CA GLY A 61 37.07 2.28 -21.83
C GLY A 61 38.18 1.24 -21.64
N VAL A 62 37.84 0.04 -21.15
CA VAL A 62 38.80 -1.06 -20.96
C VAL A 62 39.35 -1.56 -22.30
N GLN A 63 38.48 -1.78 -23.29
CA GLN A 63 38.87 -2.28 -24.61
C GLN A 63 39.71 -1.26 -25.38
N LEU A 64 39.32 0.02 -25.33
CA LEU A 64 40.11 1.12 -25.91
C LEU A 64 41.48 1.25 -25.26
N GLN A 65 41.56 1.17 -23.93
CA GLN A 65 42.83 1.24 -23.23
C GLN A 65 43.75 0.07 -23.59
N LYS A 66 43.20 -1.13 -23.83
CA LYS A 66 43.94 -2.31 -24.30
C LYS A 66 44.52 -2.08 -25.70
N LEU A 67 43.69 -1.59 -26.63
CA LEU A 67 44.14 -1.28 -27.99
C LEU A 67 45.16 -0.14 -28.02
N CYS A 68 45.00 0.91 -27.20
CA CYS A 68 45.97 2.01 -27.09
C CYS A 68 47.35 1.54 -26.63
N LYS A 69 47.41 0.50 -25.79
CA LYS A 69 48.67 -0.16 -25.40
C LYS A 69 49.23 -1.00 -26.53
N GLN A 70 48.39 -1.75 -27.26
CA GLN A 70 48.81 -2.62 -28.35
C GLN A 70 49.38 -1.85 -29.55
N TYR A 71 48.75 -0.74 -29.94
CA TYR A 71 49.24 0.14 -31.01
C TYR A 71 50.26 1.18 -30.50
N GLU A 72 50.61 1.12 -29.21
CA GLU A 72 51.57 2.01 -28.56
C GLU A 72 51.33 3.50 -28.83
N LEU A 73 50.06 3.91 -28.80
CA LEU A 73 49.64 5.29 -29.08
C LEU A 73 50.11 6.30 -28.03
N GLY A 74 50.54 5.85 -26.84
CA GLY A 74 50.93 6.73 -25.74
C GLY A 74 49.75 7.47 -25.09
N ILE A 75 48.51 7.10 -25.41
CA ILE A 75 47.27 7.68 -24.89
C ILE A 75 46.76 6.86 -23.70
N LYS A 76 46.34 7.56 -22.64
CA LYS A 76 45.55 7.00 -21.53
C LYS A 76 44.10 7.49 -21.66
N VAL A 77 43.16 6.55 -21.66
CA VAL A 77 41.73 6.84 -21.69
C VAL A 77 41.27 7.04 -20.24
N ASP A 78 40.66 8.18 -19.95
CA ASP A 78 40.18 8.51 -18.61
C ASP A 78 38.70 8.14 -18.45
N GLN A 79 37.85 8.56 -19.40
CA GLN A 79 36.42 8.27 -19.35
C GLN A 79 35.78 8.21 -20.73
N VAL A 80 34.83 7.30 -20.91
CA VAL A 80 33.90 7.26 -22.04
C VAL A 80 32.51 7.58 -21.50
N VAL A 81 31.78 8.47 -22.16
CA VAL A 81 30.40 8.83 -21.79
C VAL A 81 29.52 8.71 -23.02
N LEU A 82 28.49 7.88 -22.95
CA LEU A 82 27.46 7.81 -23.97
C LEU A 82 26.48 8.97 -23.75
N GLN A 83 26.21 9.73 -24.81
CA GLN A 83 25.16 10.74 -24.83
C GLN A 83 23.80 10.09 -25.08
N ASP A 84 22.74 10.89 -25.06
CA ASP A 84 21.38 10.39 -25.24
C ASP A 84 21.19 9.79 -26.63
N VAL A 85 21.06 8.47 -26.67
CA VAL A 85 20.76 7.73 -27.89
C VAL A 85 19.28 7.90 -28.17
N ASN A 86 18.94 8.56 -29.26
CA ASN A 86 17.56 8.76 -29.69
C ASN A 86 17.21 7.79 -30.82
N PRO A 87 16.04 7.11 -30.77
CA PRO A 87 15.53 6.36 -31.91
C PRO A 87 15.34 7.27 -33.13
N PRO A 88 15.59 6.78 -34.36
CA PRO A 88 15.33 7.56 -35.56
C PRO A 88 13.84 7.91 -35.67
N GLN A 89 13.53 9.06 -36.28
CA GLN A 89 12.15 9.58 -36.35
C GLN A 89 11.17 8.58 -36.99
N GLU A 90 11.64 7.79 -37.96
CA GLU A 90 10.85 6.79 -38.68
C GLU A 90 10.28 5.68 -37.77
N VAL A 91 11.02 5.29 -36.71
CA VAL A 91 10.64 4.18 -35.82
C VAL A 91 10.18 4.62 -34.44
N LYS A 92 10.27 5.92 -34.15
CA LYS A 92 9.92 6.49 -32.84
C LYS A 92 8.46 6.23 -32.47
N SER A 93 7.54 6.31 -33.42
CA SER A 93 6.12 6.01 -33.20
C SER A 93 5.88 4.55 -32.82
N ALA A 94 6.51 3.61 -33.54
CA ALA A 94 6.41 2.18 -33.25
C ALA A 94 7.02 1.82 -31.90
N PHE A 95 8.17 2.41 -31.56
CA PHE A 95 8.82 2.20 -30.26
C PHE A 95 7.96 2.72 -29.10
N ASN A 96 7.38 3.92 -29.26
CA ASN A 96 6.47 4.48 -28.26
C ASN A 96 5.23 3.60 -28.09
N ALA A 97 4.66 3.08 -29.17
CA ALA A 97 3.51 2.19 -29.12
C ALA A 97 3.80 0.87 -28.37
N VAL A 98 4.99 0.28 -28.54
CA VAL A 98 5.40 -0.91 -27.80
C VAL A 98 5.51 -0.62 -26.29
N ASN A 99 6.13 0.51 -25.93
CA ASN A 99 6.26 0.92 -24.53
C ASN A 99 4.88 1.20 -23.90
N GLU A 100 3.99 1.87 -24.63
CA GLU A 100 2.64 2.14 -24.16
C GLU A 100 1.85 0.83 -23.95
N ALA A 101 1.94 -0.11 -24.89
CA ALA A 101 1.31 -1.42 -24.76
C ALA A 101 1.87 -2.24 -23.58
N GLN A 102 3.18 -2.17 -23.34
CA GLN A 102 3.80 -2.81 -22.17
C GLN A 102 3.31 -2.18 -20.86
N GLN A 103 3.27 -0.86 -20.78
CA GLN A 103 2.75 -0.14 -19.61
C GLN A 103 1.27 -0.44 -19.37
N GLU A 104 0.46 -0.50 -20.43
CA GLU A 104 -0.95 -0.84 -20.35
C GLU A 104 -1.15 -2.27 -19.85
N LYS A 105 -0.38 -3.24 -20.37
CA LYS A 105 -0.36 -4.62 -19.89
C LYS A 105 -0.04 -4.68 -18.39
N GLU A 106 1.02 -4.00 -17.95
CA GLU A 106 1.41 -3.98 -16.53
C GLU A 106 0.35 -3.32 -15.65
N LYS A 107 -0.25 -2.23 -16.12
CA LYS A 107 -1.37 -1.56 -15.45
C LYS A 107 -2.56 -2.50 -15.29
N LEU A 108 -2.96 -3.21 -16.34
CA LEU A 108 -4.06 -4.18 -16.30
C LEU A 108 -3.78 -5.33 -15.32
N ILE A 109 -2.56 -5.87 -15.32
CA ILE A 109 -2.14 -6.91 -14.37
C ILE A 109 -2.23 -6.39 -12.93
N ASN A 110 -1.74 -5.16 -12.68
CA ASN A 110 -1.76 -4.56 -11.36
C ASN A 110 -3.18 -4.27 -10.88
N GLN A 111 -4.06 -3.80 -11.76
CA GLN A 111 -5.49 -3.61 -11.48
C GLN A 111 -6.18 -4.93 -11.14
N ALA A 112 -5.93 -5.99 -11.92
CA ALA A 112 -6.48 -7.32 -11.66
C ALA A 112 -6.02 -7.88 -10.31
N LYS A 113 -4.71 -7.77 -10.00
CA LYS A 113 -4.16 -8.16 -8.70
C LYS A 113 -4.77 -7.36 -7.54
N SER A 114 -4.94 -6.05 -7.72
CA SER A 114 -5.57 -5.18 -6.73
C SER A 114 -7.02 -5.59 -6.46
N ALA A 115 -7.80 -5.85 -7.52
CA ALA A 115 -9.17 -6.31 -7.40
C ALA A 115 -9.26 -7.66 -6.68
N TYR A 116 -8.41 -8.63 -7.05
CA TYR A 116 -8.31 -9.92 -6.38
C TYR A 116 -7.98 -9.78 -4.89
N ASN A 117 -6.95 -8.98 -4.56
CA ASN A 117 -6.52 -8.73 -3.19
C ASN A 117 -7.53 -7.91 -2.37
N LYS A 118 -8.50 -7.26 -3.00
CA LYS A 118 -9.58 -6.54 -2.32
C LYS A 118 -10.79 -7.44 -2.08
N VAL A 119 -11.23 -8.19 -3.09
CA VAL A 119 -12.47 -8.95 -3.03
C VAL A 119 -12.33 -10.21 -2.17
N ILE A 120 -11.26 -10.99 -2.36
CA ILE A 120 -11.12 -12.29 -1.67
C ILE A 120 -10.93 -12.11 -0.15
N PRO A 121 -10.01 -11.25 0.35
CA PRO A 121 -9.85 -11.06 1.79
C PRO A 121 -11.07 -10.41 2.44
N LYS A 122 -11.74 -9.49 1.74
CA LYS A 122 -12.97 -8.87 2.24
C LYS A 122 -14.09 -9.90 2.40
N ALA A 123 -14.33 -10.74 1.39
CA ALA A 123 -15.33 -11.80 1.45
C ALA A 123 -15.02 -12.83 2.57
N ARG A 124 -13.74 -13.20 2.74
CA ARG A 124 -13.31 -14.06 3.85
C ARG A 124 -13.54 -13.41 5.22
N GLY A 125 -13.20 -12.12 5.36
CA GLY A 125 -13.41 -11.37 6.59
C GLY A 125 -14.90 -11.20 6.93
N GLU A 126 -15.75 -10.97 5.93
CA GLU A 126 -17.20 -10.91 6.11
C GLU A 126 -17.76 -12.27 6.56
N ALA A 127 -17.33 -13.37 5.93
CA ALA A 127 -17.73 -14.71 6.31
C ALA A 127 -17.32 -15.06 7.76
N GLU A 128 -16.06 -14.80 8.13
CA GLU A 128 -15.58 -15.04 9.49
C GLU A 128 -16.32 -14.18 10.51
N ARG A 129 -16.54 -12.89 10.20
CA ARG A 129 -17.32 -12.00 11.06
C ARG A 129 -18.72 -12.55 11.32
N THR A 130 -19.42 -13.02 10.28
CA THR A 130 -20.76 -13.58 10.44
C THR A 130 -20.75 -14.85 11.30
N ILE A 131 -19.73 -15.69 11.18
CA ILE A 131 -19.57 -16.88 12.03
C ILE A 131 -19.33 -16.48 13.49
N GLU A 132 -18.44 -15.51 13.74
CA GLU A 132 -18.13 -15.03 15.09
C GLU A 132 -19.31 -14.30 15.73
N GLU A 133 -20.07 -13.50 14.97
CA GLU A 133 -21.33 -12.90 15.43
C GLU A 133 -22.35 -13.97 15.83
N ALA A 134 -22.51 -15.03 15.04
CA ALA A 134 -23.40 -16.14 15.36
C ALA A 134 -22.95 -16.92 16.60
N ARG A 135 -21.64 -17.17 16.76
CA ARG A 135 -21.04 -17.78 17.96
C ARG A 135 -21.27 -16.91 19.19
N GLY A 136 -21.04 -15.60 19.08
CA GLY A 136 -21.29 -14.63 20.13
C GLY A 136 -22.75 -14.63 20.57
N TYR A 137 -23.68 -14.59 19.63
CA TYR A 137 -25.11 -14.65 19.91
C TYR A 137 -25.51 -15.97 20.60
N ALA A 138 -25.01 -17.10 20.13
CA ALA A 138 -25.27 -18.40 20.77
C ALA A 138 -24.76 -18.43 22.21
N LEU A 139 -23.54 -17.95 22.44
CA LEU A 139 -22.94 -17.88 23.77
C LEU A 139 -23.72 -16.94 24.70
N GLU A 140 -24.10 -15.76 24.20
CA GLU A 140 -24.94 -14.80 24.92
C GLU A 140 -26.28 -15.44 25.31
N ARG A 141 -26.97 -16.11 24.38
CA ARG A 141 -28.25 -16.76 24.64
C ARG A 141 -28.15 -17.85 25.71
N VAL A 142 -27.11 -18.67 25.65
CA VAL A 142 -26.86 -19.72 26.65
C VAL A 142 -26.56 -19.10 28.01
N ASN A 143 -25.69 -18.10 28.08
CA ASN A 143 -25.33 -17.43 29.33
C ASN A 143 -26.51 -16.70 29.96
N ASN A 144 -27.33 -16.01 29.16
CA ASN A 144 -28.55 -15.37 29.65
C ASN A 144 -29.54 -16.40 30.20
N ALA A 145 -29.77 -17.52 29.49
CA ALA A 145 -30.63 -18.59 29.98
C ALA A 145 -30.12 -19.22 31.28
N LEU A 146 -28.81 -19.46 31.40
CA LEU A 146 -28.18 -19.96 32.62
C LEU A 146 -28.29 -18.96 33.77
N GLY A 147 -28.07 -17.67 33.50
CA GLY A 147 -28.21 -16.58 34.47
C GLY A 147 -29.65 -16.44 34.97
N GLU A 148 -30.63 -16.46 34.08
CA GLU A 148 -32.06 -16.45 34.42
C GLU A 148 -32.45 -17.68 35.24
N ALA A 149 -32.00 -18.88 34.85
CA ALA A 149 -32.25 -20.11 35.60
C ALA A 149 -31.61 -20.08 37.00
N ALA A 150 -30.39 -19.56 37.13
CA ALA A 150 -29.71 -19.39 38.41
C ALA A 150 -30.44 -18.38 39.29
N ASN A 151 -30.85 -17.23 38.74
CA ASN A 151 -31.65 -16.22 39.43
C ASN A 151 -32.98 -16.80 39.91
N PHE A 152 -33.70 -17.54 39.06
CA PHE A 152 -34.93 -18.21 39.42
C PHE A 152 -34.74 -19.20 40.57
N LYS A 153 -33.71 -20.06 40.50
CA LYS A 153 -33.38 -21.01 41.58
C LYS A 153 -33.06 -20.29 42.90
N ALA A 154 -32.35 -19.17 42.84
CA ALA A 154 -32.04 -18.36 44.02
C ALA A 154 -33.30 -17.77 44.66
N VAL A 155 -34.20 -17.19 43.86
CA VAL A 155 -35.50 -16.66 44.32
C VAL A 155 -36.38 -17.78 44.87
N TYR A 156 -36.47 -18.92 44.18
CA TYR A 156 -37.24 -20.07 44.63
C TYR A 156 -36.76 -20.58 46.01
N LYS A 157 -35.44 -20.67 46.22
CA LYS A 157 -34.86 -21.06 47.51
C LYS A 157 -35.23 -20.09 48.64
N ALA A 158 -35.32 -18.79 48.35
CA ALA A 158 -35.77 -17.79 49.33
C ALA A 158 -37.29 -17.89 49.58
N TYR A 159 -38.08 -18.08 48.51
CA TYR A 159 -39.53 -18.23 48.59
C TYR A 159 -39.95 -19.44 49.45
N VAL A 160 -39.29 -20.59 49.28
CA VAL A 160 -39.55 -21.79 50.10
C VAL A 160 -39.31 -21.54 51.59
N LYS A 161 -38.36 -20.66 51.95
CA LYS A 161 -38.08 -20.32 53.36
C LYS A 161 -39.11 -19.35 53.95
N ALA A 162 -39.56 -18.38 53.16
CA ALA A 162 -40.49 -17.34 53.60
C ALA A 162 -41.40 -16.86 52.44
N PRO A 163 -42.55 -17.50 52.23
CA PRO A 163 -43.41 -17.23 51.06
C PRO A 163 -44.01 -15.82 51.04
N GLU A 164 -44.56 -15.35 52.17
CA GLU A 164 -45.27 -14.06 52.22
C GLU A 164 -44.34 -12.86 52.04
N VAL A 165 -43.23 -12.83 52.77
CA VAL A 165 -42.25 -11.73 52.70
C VAL A 165 -41.64 -11.64 51.30
N THR A 166 -41.37 -12.78 50.66
CA THR A 166 -40.80 -12.81 49.31
C THR A 166 -41.77 -12.28 48.27
N ARG A 167 -43.06 -12.66 48.33
CA ARG A 167 -44.10 -12.13 47.43
C ARG A 167 -44.30 -10.63 47.60
N GLN A 168 -44.41 -10.17 48.84
CA GLN A 168 -44.62 -8.76 49.13
C GLN A 168 -43.43 -7.92 48.68
N ARG A 169 -42.20 -8.39 48.89
CA ARG A 169 -40.99 -7.73 48.38
C ARG A 169 -41.00 -7.62 46.85
N ILE A 170 -41.23 -8.72 46.12
CA ILE A 170 -41.26 -8.71 44.65
C ILE A 170 -42.34 -7.76 44.14
N TYR A 171 -43.52 -7.74 44.76
CA TYR A 171 -44.60 -6.82 44.41
C TYR A 171 -44.18 -5.36 44.60
N LEU A 172 -43.58 -5.01 45.74
CA LEU A 172 -43.14 -3.64 46.01
C LEU A 172 -41.98 -3.21 45.08
N GLU A 173 -41.03 -4.10 44.79
CA GLU A 173 -39.94 -3.83 43.84
C GLU A 173 -40.47 -3.60 42.42
N THR A 174 -41.32 -4.50 41.91
CA THR A 174 -41.94 -4.37 40.59
C THR A 174 -42.82 -3.13 40.50
N MET A 175 -43.62 -2.85 41.52
CA MET A 175 -44.44 -1.64 41.58
C MET A 175 -43.58 -0.38 41.58
N ASN A 176 -42.46 -0.36 42.32
CA ASN A 176 -41.53 0.78 42.30
C ASN A 176 -40.95 1.02 40.89
N ASP A 177 -40.53 -0.03 40.19
CA ASP A 177 -39.96 0.09 38.85
C ASP A 177 -41.00 0.49 37.80
N VAL A 178 -42.24 0.02 37.92
CA VAL A 178 -43.35 0.48 37.08
C VAL A 178 -43.70 1.94 37.38
N MET A 179 -43.81 2.30 38.67
CA MET A 179 -44.13 3.67 39.10
C MET A 179 -43.08 4.69 38.70
N LYS A 180 -41.80 4.31 38.54
CA LYS A 180 -40.76 5.18 37.95
C LYS A 180 -41.00 5.47 36.45
N LYS A 181 -41.61 4.53 35.72
CA LYS A 181 -41.88 4.66 34.28
C LYS A 181 -43.23 5.34 34.00
N VAL A 182 -44.19 5.22 34.92
CA VAL A 182 -45.42 5.99 34.88
C VAL A 182 -45.08 7.41 35.27
N GLY A 183 -45.20 8.36 34.34
CA GLY A 183 -44.92 9.78 34.60
C GLY A 183 -45.73 10.36 35.77
N ARG A 184 -45.44 11.60 36.18
CA ARG A 184 -46.13 12.28 37.30
C ARG A 184 -47.65 12.20 37.15
N LYS A 185 -48.30 11.36 37.96
CA LYS A 185 -49.76 11.21 38.04
C LYS A 185 -50.24 11.87 39.33
N LEU A 186 -51.13 12.85 39.21
CA LEU A 186 -51.73 13.53 40.36
C LEU A 186 -52.88 12.66 40.87
N ILE A 187 -52.81 12.21 42.12
CA ILE A 187 -53.88 11.43 42.76
C ILE A 187 -54.56 12.36 43.77
N THR A 188 -55.84 12.67 43.56
CA THR A 188 -56.64 13.55 44.42
C THR A 188 -57.82 12.79 45.00
N ASP A 189 -58.21 13.15 46.24
CA ASP A 189 -59.36 12.58 46.96
C ASP A 189 -60.69 13.09 46.34
N GLU A 190 -61.74 12.27 46.34
CA GLU A 190 -63.06 12.59 45.75
C GLU A 190 -63.73 13.81 46.40
N ARG A 191 -63.33 14.18 47.63
CA ARG A 191 -63.84 15.35 48.36
C ARG A 191 -63.05 16.65 48.10
N ALA A 192 -61.95 16.60 47.35
CA ALA A 192 -61.13 17.77 47.08
C ALA A 192 -61.68 18.55 45.86
N THR A 193 -62.58 19.50 46.12
CA THR A 193 -63.05 20.43 45.08
C THR A 193 -62.09 21.63 44.99
N GLY A 194 -61.34 21.73 43.90
CA GLY A 194 -60.51 22.89 43.59
C GLY A 194 -59.01 22.61 43.54
N ILE A 195 -58.55 21.98 42.46
CA ILE A 195 -57.12 21.92 42.15
C ILE A 195 -56.74 23.30 41.59
N LEU A 196 -56.17 24.17 42.43
CA LEU A 196 -55.59 25.44 41.98
C LEU A 196 -54.34 25.16 41.12
N PRO A 197 -54.19 25.78 39.93
CA PRO A 197 -53.08 25.52 39.02
C PRO A 197 -51.83 26.30 39.46
N LEU A 198 -51.24 25.92 40.59
CA LEU A 198 -49.92 26.38 41.02
C LEU A 198 -48.86 25.28 40.94
N PHE A 199 -49.10 24.25 40.13
CA PHE A 199 -48.05 23.30 39.75
C PHE A 199 -47.47 23.74 38.40
N GLN A 200 -46.40 24.55 38.43
CA GLN A 200 -45.57 24.76 37.25
C GLN A 200 -44.88 23.43 36.89
N PHE A 201 -45.41 22.74 35.88
CA PHE A 201 -44.89 21.48 35.38
C PHE A 201 -43.76 21.68 34.35
N GLU A 202 -42.82 22.58 34.62
CA GLU A 202 -41.61 22.69 33.80
C GLU A 202 -40.46 21.86 34.36
N LYS A 203 -39.73 21.27 33.40
CA LYS A 203 -38.71 20.24 33.57
C LYS A 203 -37.58 20.67 34.50
N GLY A 204 -37.24 19.74 35.41
CA GLY A 204 -35.88 19.58 35.92
C GLY A 204 -35.59 20.32 37.21
N GLY A 205 -35.25 19.55 38.25
CA GLY A 205 -34.67 20.14 39.46
C GLY A 205 -34.61 19.19 40.64
N ALA A 206 -33.66 18.27 40.64
CA ALA A 206 -32.65 18.11 41.69
C ALA A 206 -31.75 16.90 41.34
N LYS A 207 -30.44 17.09 41.57
CA LYS A 207 -29.37 16.12 41.39
C LYS A 207 -29.64 14.78 42.09
#